data_AF-A0A1W9YNJ1-F1
#
_entry.id   AF-A0A1W9YNJ1-F1
#
_cell.length_a   1.000
_cell.length_b   1.000
_cell.length_c   1.000
_cell.angle_alpha   90.00
_cell.angle_beta   90.00
_cell.angle_gamma   90.00
#
_symmetry.space_group_name_H-M   'P 1'
#
loop_
_entity.id
_entity.type
_entity.pdbx_description
1 polymer ?
#
loop_
_entity_poly.entity_id
_entity_poly.type
_entity_poly.pdbx_seq_one_letter_code
_entity_poly.pdbx_strand_id
1 'polypeptide(L)' 'LATAAHPVLADGPAVLTMQETVAAALVARGLNPDSLTWDAWRNEDSRWTVQLAWKAGRSDNLAHFRFTPGAHGGTATAID' A
#
# COMPACT_ATOMS: atom_id res chain seq x y z
N LEU A 1 -9.75 -4.14 2.98
CA LEU A 1 -9.33 -4.01 4.40
C LEU A 1 -7.94 -3.42 4.50
N ALA A 2 -6.90 -4.07 3.96
CA ALA A 2 -5.53 -3.56 4.08
C ALA A 2 -5.28 -2.21 3.37
N THR A 3 -6.04 -1.89 2.32
CA THR A 3 -5.99 -0.58 1.64
C THR A 3 -6.47 0.58 2.51
N ALA A 4 -7.21 0.30 3.58
CA ALA A 4 -7.62 1.29 4.59
C ALA A 4 -6.57 1.46 5.71
N ALA A 5 -5.46 0.73 5.66
CA ALA A 5 -4.38 0.87 6.63
C ALA A 5 -3.62 2.18 6.41
N HIS A 6 -3.08 2.73 7.50
CA HIS A 6 -2.27 3.94 7.46
C HIS A 6 -0.79 3.60 7.25
N PRO A 7 -0.15 4.05 6.15
CA PRO A 7 1.26 3.78 5.91
C PRO A 7 2.14 4.47 6.95
N VAL A 8 3.12 3.75 7.49
CA VAL A 8 4.09 4.28 8.45
C VAL A 8 5.23 4.93 7.68
N LEU A 9 5.33 6.26 7.79
CA LEU A 9 6.40 7.09 7.23
C LEU A 9 7.46 7.39 8.29
N ALA A 10 8.49 8.15 7.92
CA ALA A 10 9.59 8.52 8.83
C ALA A 10 9.10 9.23 10.11
N ASP A 11 8.09 10.09 9.98
CA ASP A 11 7.48 10.84 11.09
C ASP A 11 6.30 10.10 11.76
N GLY A 12 6.06 8.84 11.40
CA GLY A 12 4.98 8.00 11.94
C GLY A 12 3.86 7.67 10.93
N PRO A 13 2.75 7.06 11.39
CA PRO A 13 1.62 6.71 10.55
C PRO A 13 0.99 7.94 9.87
N ALA A 14 0.73 7.85 8.57
CA ALA A 14 0.05 8.89 7.83
C ALA A 14 -1.43 8.98 8.21
N VAL A 15 -1.99 10.19 8.14
CA VAL A 15 -3.44 10.39 8.32
C VAL A 15 -4.23 9.76 7.16
N LEU A 16 -3.70 9.85 5.94
CA LEU A 16 -4.30 9.22 4.77
C LEU A 16 -4.15 7.70 4.84
N THR A 17 -5.13 6.99 4.31
CA THR A 17 -5.04 5.55 4.09
C THR A 17 -4.02 5.22 2.98
N MET A 18 -3.63 3.96 2.88
CA MET A 18 -2.78 3.44 1.81
C MET A 18 -3.35 3.74 0.44
N GLN A 19 -4.66 3.51 0.23
CA GLN A 19 -5.31 3.81 -1.04
C GLN A 19 -5.20 5.31 -1.40
N GLU A 20 -5.51 6.20 -0.46
CA GLU A 20 -5.45 7.64 -0.68
C GLU A 20 -4.02 8.13 -0.93
N THR A 21 -3.06 7.63 -0.14
CA THR A 21 -1.64 7.99 -0.26
C THR A 21 -1.08 7.57 -1.62
N VAL A 22 -1.35 6.34 -2.05
CA VAL A 22 -0.88 5.81 -3.34
C VAL A 22 -1.57 6.52 -4.51
N ALA A 23 -2.88 6.73 -4.43
CA ALA A 23 -3.61 7.44 -5.48
C ALA A 23 -3.06 8.86 -5.69
N ALA A 24 -2.85 9.61 -4.59
CA ALA A 24 -2.24 10.94 -4.66
C ALA A 24 -0.83 10.90 -5.27
N ALA A 25 -0.02 9.91 -4.87
CA ALA A 25 1.33 9.73 -5.39
C ALA A 25 1.38 9.38 -6.89
N LEU A 26 0.41 8.63 -7.40
CA LEU A 26 0.29 8.33 -8.83
C LEU A 26 -0.18 9.54 -9.63
N VAL A 27 -1.19 10.25 -9.15
CA VAL A 27 -1.68 11.48 -9.80
C VAL A 27 -0.57 12.52 -9.90
N ALA A 28 0.22 12.71 -8.83
CA ALA A 28 1.36 13.61 -8.84
C ALA A 28 2.45 13.22 -9.87
N ARG A 29 2.50 11.95 -10.30
CA ARG A 29 3.39 11.43 -11.33
C ARG A 29 2.74 11.35 -12.72
N GLY A 30 1.51 11.85 -12.88
CA GLY A 30 0.76 11.75 -14.13
C GLY A 30 0.31 10.32 -14.48
N LEU A 31 0.23 9.43 -13.49
CA LEU A 31 -0.21 8.05 -13.64
C LEU A 31 -1.68 7.89 -13.25
N ASN A 32 -2.35 6.90 -13.86
CA ASN A 32 -3.76 6.61 -13.57
C ASN A 32 -3.91 5.80 -12.27
N PRO A 33 -4.53 6.34 -11.20
CA PRO A 33 -4.74 5.61 -9.95
C PRO A 33 -5.82 4.52 -10.05
N ASP A 34 -6.67 4.52 -11.09
CA ASP A 34 -7.72 3.51 -11.25
C ASP A 34 -7.17 2.16 -11.76
N SER A 35 -5.91 2.13 -12.21
CA SER A 35 -5.24 0.93 -12.73
C SER A 35 -4.38 0.22 -11.68
N LEU A 36 -4.72 0.37 -10.41
CA LEU A 36 -4.05 -0.31 -9.29
C LEU A 36 -4.64 -1.69 -9.05
N THR A 37 -3.78 -2.67 -8.79
CA THR A 37 -4.21 -3.97 -8.27
C THR A 37 -3.61 -4.18 -6.88
N TRP A 38 -4.46 -4.65 -5.97
CA TRP A 38 -4.08 -4.93 -4.60
C TRP A 38 -4.27 -6.41 -4.32
N ASP A 39 -3.27 -7.04 -3.73
CA ASP A 39 -3.37 -8.40 -3.19
C ASP A 39 -2.92 -8.41 -1.73
N ALA A 40 -3.47 -9.33 -0.94
CA ALA A 40 -3.10 -9.46 0.46
C ALA A 40 -3.20 -10.91 0.89
N TRP A 41 -2.11 -11.42 1.47
CA TRP A 41 -2.02 -12.80 1.93
C TRP A 41 -1.29 -12.89 3.27
N ARG A 42 -1.56 -13.98 3.99
CA ARG A 42 -0.87 -14.31 5.23
C ARG A 42 0.25 -15.28 4.91
N ASN A 43 1.48 -14.96 5.31
CA ASN A 43 2.63 -15.82 5.10
C ASN A 43 2.67 -16.96 6.13
N GLU A 44 3.58 -17.91 5.91
CA GLU A 44 3.80 -19.06 6.81
C GLU A 44 4.16 -18.65 8.24
N ASP A 45 4.82 -17.50 8.39
CA ASP A 45 5.15 -16.89 9.68
C ASP A 45 3.97 -16.16 10.36
N SER A 46 2.76 -16.33 9.83
CA SER A 46 1.52 -15.70 10.31
C SER A 46 1.45 -14.18 10.19
N ARG A 47 2.39 -13.52 9.50
CA ARG A 47 2.34 -12.07 9.18
C ARG A 47 1.60 -11.83 7.87
N TRP A 48 0.96 -10.67 7.75
CA TRP A 48 0.28 -10.26 6.52
C TRP A 48 1.23 -9.46 5.62
N THR A 49 1.24 -9.82 4.34
CA THR A 49 1.83 -9.02 3.26
C THR A 49 0.71 -8.46 2.40
N VAL A 50 0.88 -7.21 1.99
CA VAL A 50 0.05 -6.53 1.00
C VAL A 50 0.95 -6.19 -0.18
N GLN A 51 0.51 -6.54 -1.37
CA GLN A 51 1.18 -6.16 -2.61
C GLN A 51 0.34 -5.12 -3.34
N LEU A 52 1.00 -4.04 -3.73
CA LEU A 52 0.51 -3.08 -4.70
C LEU A 52 1.16 -3.37 -6.05
N ALA A 53 0.34 -3.46 -7.10
CA ALA A 53 0.82 -3.54 -8.48
C ALA A 53 0.29 -2.38 -9.31
N TRP A 54 1.16 -1.76 -10.12
CA TRP A 54 0.77 -0.69 -11.03
C TRP A 54 1.65 -0.65 -12.30
N LYS A 55 1.12 -0.05 -13.36
CA LYS A 55 1.88 0.23 -14.58
C LYS A 55 2.36 1.67 -14.64
N ALA A 56 3.62 1.84 -15.06
CA ALA A 56 4.20 3.13 -15.40
C ALA A 56 4.82 3.02 -16.80
N GLY A 57 4.10 3.54 -17.82
CA GLY A 57 4.48 3.34 -19.22
C GLY A 57 4.46 1.85 -19.60
N ARG A 58 5.64 1.29 -19.91
CA ARG A 58 5.81 -0.14 -20.24
C ARG A 58 6.27 -1.00 -19.06
N SER A 59 6.50 -0.38 -17.91
CA SER A 59 6.98 -1.08 -16.72
C SER A 59 5.83 -1.53 -15.84
N ASP A 60 5.87 -2.79 -15.44
CA ASP A 60 5.09 -3.35 -14.34
C ASP A 60 5.88 -3.14 -13.03
N ASN A 61 5.25 -2.52 -12.05
CA ASN A 61 5.87 -2.21 -10.77
C ASN A 61 5.11 -2.91 -9.65
N LEU A 62 5.86 -3.33 -8.64
CA LEU A 62 5.35 -3.93 -7.43
C LEU A 62 5.92 -3.18 -6.23
N ALA A 63 5.14 -3.11 -5.16
CA ALA A 63 5.60 -2.69 -3.85
C ALA A 63 4.93 -3.56 -2.80
N HIS A 64 5.68 -3.98 -1.79
CA HIS A 64 5.13 -4.79 -0.71
C HIS A 64 5.13 -4.03 0.60
N PHE A 65 4.13 -4.37 1.41
CA PHE A 65 3.94 -3.78 2.71
C PHE A 65 3.62 -4.89 3.71
N ARG A 66 4.25 -4.81 4.87
CA ARG A 66 3.83 -5.58 6.03
C ARG A 66 2.61 -4.90 6.64
N PHE A 67 1.51 -5.64 6.74
CA PHE A 67 0.26 -5.15 7.34
C PHE A 67 0.11 -5.63 8.78
N THR A 68 -0.21 -4.70 9.66
CA THR A 68 -0.56 -4.99 11.07
C THR A 68 -2.00 -4.53 11.33
N PRO A 69 -2.96 -5.46 11.52
CA PRO A 69 -4.33 -5.11 11.86
C PRO A 69 -4.40 -4.30 13.16
N GLY A 70 -5.33 -3.36 13.24
CA GLY A 70 -5.56 -2.54 14.42
C GLY A 70 -6.86 -1.75 14.33
N ALA A 71 -7.16 -0.98 15.37
CA ALA A 71 -8.28 -0.04 15.33
C ALA A 71 -8.09 0.94 14.15
N HIS A 72 -9.19 1.36 13.54
CA HIS A 72 -9.20 2.28 12.39
C HIS A 72 -8.50 1.78 11.12
N GLY A 73 -8.43 0.46 10.90
CA GLY A 73 -7.91 -0.10 9.64
C GLY A 73 -6.46 -0.60 9.71
N GLY A 74 -5.73 -0.31 10.79
CA GLY A 74 -4.38 -0.83 11.03
C GLY A 74 -3.26 0.00 10.39
N THR A 75 -2.05 -0.56 10.36
CA THR A 75 -0.86 0.11 9.81
C THR A 75 -0.19 -0.75 8.74
N ALA A 76 0.48 -0.08 7.79
CA ALA A 76 1.25 -0.71 6.74
C ALA A 76 2.69 -0.16 6.75
N THR A 77 3.70 -1.03 6.68
CA THR A 77 5.11 -0.64 6.63
C THR A 77 5.73 -1.18 5.36
N ALA A 78 6.37 -0.33 4.56
CA ALA A 78 7.08 -0.77 3.35
C ALA A 78 8.20 -1.75 3.72
N ILE A 79 8.39 -2.78 2.89
CA ILE A 79 9.41 -3.82 3.13
C ILE A 79 10.43 -3.98 1.99
N ASP A 80 10.24 -3.27 0.88
CA ASP A 80 11.16 -3.16 -0.27
C ASP A 80 11.14 -1.76 -0.89
#